data_AF-A0A2M9C3D7-F1
#
_entry.id   AF-A0A2M9C3D7-F1
#
_cell.length_a   1.000
_cell.length_b   1.000
_cell.length_c   1.000
_cell.angle_alpha   90.00
_cell.angle_beta   90.00
_cell.angle_gamma   90.00
#
_symmetry.space_group_name_H-M   'P 1'
#
loop_
_entity.id
_entity.type
_entity.pdbx_description
1 polymer ?
#
loop_
_entity_poly.entity_id
_entity_poly.type
_entity_poly.pdbx_seq_one_letter_code
_entity_poly.pdbx_strand_id
1 'polypeptide(L)' 'MAGDLSDVRFLTVAEVAAMMRVSKMTVYRLVHSGDLPAIRFGRSFRVPESAVAAAVENHIADTA' A
#
# COMPACT_ATOMS: atom_id res chain seq x y z
N MET A 1 24.79 12.28 0.66
CA MET A 1 24.19 11.00 0.24
C MET A 1 22.69 11.22 0.14
N ALA A 2 22.19 11.59 -1.04
CA ALA A 2 20.76 11.57 -1.30
C ALA A 2 20.40 10.10 -1.47
N GLY A 3 19.64 9.53 -0.52
CA GLY A 3 19.15 8.17 -0.67
C GLY A 3 18.40 8.07 -1.99
N ASP A 4 18.75 7.09 -2.81
CA ASP A 4 18.14 6.80 -4.10
C ASP A 4 16.62 6.67 -3.95
N LEU A 5 15.90 7.77 -4.19
CA LEU A 5 14.45 7.76 -4.45
C LEU A 5 14.13 7.03 -5.77
N SER A 6 15.17 6.73 -6.55
CA SER A 6 15.17 6.04 -7.84
C SER A 6 14.61 4.61 -7.76
N ASP A 7 14.72 3.93 -6.62
CA ASP A 7 14.29 2.53 -6.46
C ASP A 7 12.97 2.35 -5.69
N VAL A 8 12.31 3.45 -5.29
CA VAL A 8 11.01 3.34 -4.62
C VAL A 8 9.92 3.10 -5.66
N ARG A 9 9.56 1.83 -5.86
CA ARG A 9 8.47 1.44 -6.74
C ARG A 9 7.12 1.78 -6.12
N PHE A 10 6.34 2.56 -6.87
CA PHE A 10 4.98 2.94 -6.50
C PHE A 10 3.97 2.09 -7.25
N LEU A 11 3.06 1.50 -6.49
CA LEU A 11 1.99 0.65 -6.98
C LEU A 11 0.68 1.41 -6.99
N THR A 12 -0.16 1.13 -7.97
CA THR A 12 -1.54 1.58 -8.00
C THR A 12 -2.40 0.77 -7.04
N VAL A 13 -3.53 1.35 -6.63
CA VAL A 13 -4.54 0.65 -5.82
C VAL A 13 -4.99 -0.67 -6.48
N ALA A 14 -5.04 -0.71 -7.81
CA ALA A 14 -5.43 -1.92 -8.53
C ALA A 14 -4.38 -3.03 -8.44
N GLU A 15 -3.09 -2.69 -8.56
CA GLU A 15 -1.99 -3.64 -8.42
C GLU A 15 -1.89 -4.16 -6.98
N VAL A 16 -2.03 -3.29 -5.99
CA VAL A 16 -2.06 -3.69 -4.57
C VAL A 16 -3.23 -4.64 -4.30
N ALA A 17 -4.42 -4.33 -4.82
CA ALA A 17 -5.60 -5.17 -4.67
C ALA A 17 -5.38 -6.57 -5.27
N ALA A 18 -4.77 -6.65 -6.44
CA ALA A 18 -4.43 -7.90 -7.09
C ALA A 18 -3.40 -8.72 -6.28
N MET A 19 -2.36 -8.07 -5.76
CA MET A 19 -1.33 -8.73 -4.95
C MET A 19 -1.85 -9.25 -3.61
N MET A 20 -2.64 -8.43 -2.90
CA MET A 20 -3.22 -8.80 -1.60
C MET A 20 -4.47 -9.69 -1.73
N ARG A 21 -4.96 -9.95 -2.95
CA ARG A 21 -6.21 -10.67 -3.24
C ARG A 21 -7.43 -10.09 -2.53
N VAL A 22 -7.50 -8.77 -2.47
CA VAL A 22 -8.62 -8.03 -1.87
C VAL A 22 -9.33 -7.15 -2.90
N SER A 23 -10.51 -6.65 -2.54
CA SER A 23 -11.19 -5.65 -3.37
C SER A 23 -10.45 -4.30 -3.35
N LYS A 24 -10.57 -3.50 -4.42
CA LYS A 24 -10.07 -2.11 -4.41
C LYS A 24 -10.64 -1.30 -3.26
N MET A 25 -11.89 -1.57 -2.87
CA MET A 25 -12.55 -0.92 -1.74
C MET A 25 -11.83 -1.22 -0.41
N THR A 26 -11.36 -2.45 -0.22
CA THR A 26 -10.55 -2.82 0.95
C THR A 26 -9.26 -2.03 0.99
N VAL A 27 -8.55 -1.92 -0.14
CA VAL A 27 -7.33 -1.10 -0.23
C VAL A 27 -7.64 0.36 0.09
N TYR A 28 -8.71 0.93 -0.46
CA TYR A 28 -9.12 2.29 -0.12
C TYR A 28 -9.43 2.45 1.37
N ARG A 29 -10.09 1.48 1.99
CA ARG A 29 -10.37 1.50 3.44
C ARG A 29 -9.07 1.54 4.25
N LEU A 30 -8.12 0.67 3.93
CA LEU A 30 -6.80 0.61 4.59
C LEU A 30 -6.02 1.92 4.44
N VAL A 31 -6.11 2.55 3.26
CA VAL A 31 -5.49 3.87 3.04
C VAL A 31 -6.16 4.96 3.86
N HIS A 32 -7.49 4.93 3.99
CA HIS A 32 -8.22 5.95 4.76
C HIS A 32 -8.15 5.73 6.28
N SER A 33 -8.00 4.48 6.75
CA SER A 33 -7.76 4.18 8.16
C SER A 33 -6.31 4.49 8.59
N GLY A 34 -5.39 4.59 7.63
CA GLY A 34 -3.98 4.82 7.88
C GLY A 34 -3.17 3.52 8.03
N ASP A 35 -3.81 2.36 7.93
CA ASP A 35 -3.16 1.04 8.02
C ASP A 35 -2.25 0.76 6.82
N LEU A 36 -2.55 1.37 5.67
CA LEU A 36 -1.73 1.28 4.47
C LEU A 36 -1.23 2.67 4.06
N PRO A 37 0.06 3.00 4.28
CA PRO A 37 0.59 4.30 3.90
C PRO A 37 0.57 4.47 2.38
N ALA A 38 -0.05 5.55 1.92
CA ALA A 38 -0.19 5.85 0.50
C ALA A 38 0.01 7.34 0.22
N ILE A 39 0.53 7.64 -0.96
CA ILE A 39 0.75 8.99 -1.47
C ILE A 39 -0.35 9.32 -2.48
N ARG A 40 -0.96 10.50 -2.31
CA ARG A 40 -1.98 11.00 -3.24
C ARG A 40 -1.31 11.67 -4.44
N PHE A 41 -1.50 11.09 -5.62
CA PHE A 41 -1.13 11.67 -6.90
C PHE A 41 -2.40 12.17 -7.60
N GLY A 42 -2.73 13.44 -7.37
CA GLY A 42 -3.93 14.08 -7.89
C GLY A 42 -5.22 13.39 -7.40
N ARG A 43 -5.90 12.69 -8.31
CA ARG A 43 -7.16 11.99 -8.04
C ARG A 43 -6.96 10.52 -7.65
N SER A 44 -5.72 10.03 -7.69
CA SER A 44 -5.39 8.63 -7.46
C SER A 44 -4.42 8.47 -6.31
N PHE A 45 -4.39 7.29 -5.72
CA PHE A 45 -3.41 6.92 -4.70
C PHE A 45 -2.33 6.02 -5.31
N ARG A 46 -1.14 6.14 -4.75
CA ARG A 46 0.02 5.30 -5.02
C ARG A 46 0.56 4.79 -3.70
N VAL A 47 0.80 3.50 -3.62
CA VAL A 47 1.30 2.81 -2.43
C VAL A 47 2.74 2.42 -2.71
N PRO A 48 3.71 2.79 -1.87
CA PRO A 48 5.07 2.29 -2.03
C PRO A 48 5.10 0.78 -1.78
N GLU A 49 5.89 0.04 -2.54
CA GLU A 49 5.97 -1.42 -2.43
C GLU A 49 6.32 -1.90 -1.01
N SER A 50 7.23 -1.18 -0.33
CA SER A 50 7.60 -1.47 1.06
C SER A 50 6.43 -1.41 2.04
N ALA A 51 5.46 -0.52 1.80
CA ALA A 51 4.25 -0.43 2.63
C ALA A 51 3.34 -1.63 2.46
N VAL A 52 3.25 -2.19 1.25
CA VAL A 52 2.45 -3.38 0.98
C VAL A 52 3.04 -4.58 1.71
N ALA A 53 4.37 -4.74 1.66
CA ALA A 53 5.07 -5.81 2.37
C ALA A 53 4.80 -5.74 3.88
N ALA A 54 4.93 -4.55 4.48
CA ALA A 54 4.65 -4.34 5.90
C ALA A 54 3.18 -4.58 6.26
N ALA A 55 2.23 -4.19 5.41
CA ALA A 55 0.80 -4.38 5.68
C ALA A 55 0.39 -5.87 5.69
N VAL A 56 1.01 -6.70 4.85
CA VAL A 56 0.79 -8.16 4.85
C VAL A 56 1.34 -8.79 6.14
N GLU A 57 2.49 -8.33 6.63
CA GLU A 57 3.08 -8.82 7.87
C GLU A 57 2.25 -8.43 9.10
N ASN A 58 1.75 -7.20 9.16
CA ASN A 58 0.96 -6.70 10.29
C ASN A 58 -0.43 -7.36 10.42
N HIS A 59 -1.10 -7.71 9.32
CA HIS A 59 -2.44 -8.31 9.38
C HIS A 59 -2.44 -9.82 9.69
N ILE A 60 -1.30 -10.51 9.62
CA ILE A 60 -1.17 -11.88 10.15
C ILE A 60 -1.27 -11.87 11.69
N ALA A 61 -0.93 -10.75 12.34
CA ALA A 61 -0.95 -10.63 13.79
C ALA A 61 -2.35 -10.40 14.39
N ASP A 62 -3.28 -9.81 13.64
CA ASP A 62 -4.63 -9.45 14.13
C ASP A 62 -5.63 -10.63 14.08
N THR A 63 -5.14 -11.84 13.78
CA THR A 63 -5.92 -13.10 13.78
C THR A 63 -5.53 -14.07 14.91
N ALA A 64 -4.77 -13.61 15.91
CA ALA A 64 -4.36 -14.40 17.08
C ALA A 64 -5.23 -14.16 18.32
#